data_AF-A0A2S6QEG4-F1
#
_entry.id   AF-A0A2S6QEG4-F1
#
_cell.length_a   1.000
_cell.length_b   1.000
_cell.length_c   1.000
_cell.angle_alpha   90.00
_cell.angle_beta   90.00
_cell.angle_gamma   90.00
#
_symmetry.space_group_name_H-M   'P 1'
#
loop_
_entity.id
_entity.type
_entity.pdbx_description
1 polymer ?
#
loop_
_entity_poly.entity_id
_entity_poly.type
_entity_poly.pdbx_seq_one_letter_code
_entity_poly.pdbx_strand_id
1 'polypeptide(L)'
;MWDMNEVASPTLPKYVDGFDAPYLYEGVVKDLITSMKFSDKPEYAKALAVLMQNKFKETCREGVLVLPVPMHRARLQKRMFNQSAEIVKALCCRDKVRYDL
;
A
#
# COMPACT_ATOMS: atom_id res chain seq x y z
N MET A 1 -10.27 12.39 18.47
CA MET A 1 -9.58 11.09 18.44
C MET A 1 -10.49 10.17 17.64
N TRP A 2 -10.03 9.63 16.51
CA TRP A 2 -10.84 8.76 15.65
C TRP A 2 -11.19 7.47 16.41
N ASP A 3 -12.47 7.12 16.52
CA ASP A 3 -12.93 5.86 17.14
C ASP A 3 -13.35 4.87 16.05
N MET A 4 -12.63 3.75 15.93
CA MET A 4 -12.97 2.68 14.98
C MET A 4 -14.31 2.00 15.32
N ASN A 5 -14.83 2.15 16.54
CA ASN A 5 -16.11 1.58 16.97
C ASN A 5 -17.30 2.45 16.58
N GLU A 6 -17.09 3.73 16.23
CA GLU A 6 -18.16 4.66 15.83
C GLU A 6 -18.29 4.80 14.30
N VAL A 7 -17.25 4.45 13.54
CA VAL A 7 -17.26 4.56 12.08
C VAL A 7 -17.77 3.25 11.47
N ALA A 8 -19.02 3.26 11.00
CA ALA A 8 -19.57 2.15 10.24
C ALA A 8 -18.71 1.85 9.01
N SER A 9 -18.40 0.57 8.79
CA SER A 9 -17.67 0.12 7.60
C SER A 9 -18.41 0.58 6.34
N PRO A 10 -17.70 1.13 5.34
CA PRO A 10 -18.35 1.56 4.10
C PRO A 10 -18.97 0.34 3.40
N THR A 11 -20.11 0.56 2.74
CA THR A 11 -20.66 -0.46 1.85
C THR A 11 -19.67 -0.68 0.69
N LEU A 12 -19.12 -1.89 0.59
CA LEU A 12 -18.14 -2.22 -0.44
C LEU A 12 -18.83 -2.61 -1.75
N PRO A 13 -18.20 -2.33 -2.91
CA PRO A 13 -18.66 -2.85 -4.19
C PRO A 13 -18.72 -4.38 -4.18
N LYS A 14 -19.60 -4.97 -4.99
CA LYS A 14 -19.83 -6.44 -5.04
C LYS A 14 -18.57 -7.28 -5.26
N TYR A 15 -17.56 -6.71 -5.91
CA TYR A 15 -16.30 -7.37 -6.28
C TYR A 15 -15.13 -7.05 -5.34
N VAL A 16 -15.40 -6.44 -4.18
CA VAL A 16 -14.39 -6.12 -3.17
C VAL A 16 -14.73 -6.87 -1.88
N ASP A 17 -13.88 -7.85 -1.54
CA ASP A 17 -14.05 -8.65 -0.31
C ASP A 17 -13.67 -7.86 0.96
N GLY A 18 -12.81 -6.84 0.84
CA GLY A 18 -12.35 -6.03 1.96
C GLY A 18 -11.33 -4.96 1.57
N PHE A 19 -10.94 -4.15 2.54
CA PHE A 19 -9.78 -3.26 2.46
C PHE A 19 -9.10 -3.16 3.82
N ASP A 20 -7.81 -2.84 3.82
CA ASP A 20 -7.02 -2.70 5.04
C ASP A 20 -6.38 -1.31 5.11
N ALA A 21 -6.51 -0.67 6.27
CA ALA A 21 -5.87 0.60 6.60
C ALA A 21 -5.22 0.49 8.00
N PRO A 22 -4.01 -0.13 8.10
CA PRO A 22 -3.42 -0.49 9.40
C PRO A 22 -2.99 0.70 10.26
N TYR A 23 -3.02 1.93 9.72
CA TYR A 23 -2.61 3.14 10.44
C TYR A 23 -3.53 4.31 10.11
N LEU A 24 -3.70 5.20 11.09
CA LEU A 24 -4.27 6.52 10.87
C LEU A 24 -3.31 7.40 10.07
N TYR A 25 -3.87 8.27 9.23
CA TYR A 25 -3.09 9.20 8.42
C TYR A 25 -2.63 10.42 9.23
N GLU A 26 -1.71 10.18 10.17
CA GLU A 26 -1.19 11.19 11.09
C GLU A 26 0.28 10.95 11.44
N GLY A 27 0.91 11.96 12.05
CA GLY A 27 2.30 11.92 12.50
C GLY A 27 3.29 11.39 11.47
N VAL A 28 4.17 10.49 11.92
CA VAL A 28 5.25 9.91 11.10
C VAL A 28 4.72 9.15 9.88
N VAL A 29 3.57 8.49 9.99
CA VAL A 29 2.96 7.76 8.86
C VAL A 29 2.56 8.73 7.76
N LYS A 30 1.93 9.85 8.14
CA LYS A 30 1.61 10.93 7.20
C LYS A 30 2.86 11.49 6.53
N ASP A 31 3.93 11.71 7.27
CA ASP A 31 5.17 12.28 6.74
C ASP A 31 5.85 11.32 5.73
N LEU A 32 5.89 10.03 6.04
CA LEU A 32 6.40 9.00 5.14
C LEU A 32 5.59 8.93 3.82
N ILE A 33 4.25 8.88 3.94
CA ILE A 33 3.36 8.83 2.76
C ILE A 33 3.51 10.10 1.91
N THR A 34 3.55 11.26 2.56
CA THR A 34 3.63 12.56 1.87
C THR A 34 4.97 12.69 1.16
N SER A 35 6.06 12.31 1.81
CA SER A 35 7.39 12.39 1.20
C SER A 35 7.55 11.39 0.06
N MET A 36 7.01 10.17 0.19
CA MET A 36 7.01 9.20 -0.90
C MET A 36 6.16 9.64 -2.08
N LYS A 37 5.03 10.31 -1.83
CA LYS A 37 4.22 10.90 -2.90
C LYS A 37 4.99 12.06 -3.53
N PHE A 38 5.37 13.10 -2.79
CA PHE A 38 5.68 14.39 -3.38
C PHE A 38 7.16 14.76 -3.48
N SER A 39 8.06 13.95 -2.90
CA SER A 39 9.49 14.32 -2.78
C SER A 39 10.43 13.35 -3.52
N ASP A 40 9.91 12.53 -4.44
CA ASP A 40 10.66 11.52 -5.19
C ASP A 40 11.53 10.61 -4.30
N LYS A 41 10.92 10.10 -3.23
CA LYS A 41 11.54 9.24 -2.21
C LYS A 41 11.07 7.78 -2.29
N PRO A 42 11.43 7.00 -3.32
CA PRO A 42 11.05 5.59 -3.42
C PRO A 42 11.62 4.73 -2.28
N GLU A 43 12.70 5.16 -1.62
CA GLU A 43 13.30 4.47 -0.47
C GLU A 43 12.33 4.30 0.71
N TYR A 44 11.34 5.20 0.85
CA TYR A 44 10.32 5.11 1.89
C TYR A 44 9.31 3.98 1.67
N ALA A 45 9.28 3.39 0.47
CA ALA A 45 8.49 2.18 0.22
C ALA A 45 8.86 1.04 1.18
N LYS A 46 10.14 0.90 1.52
CA LYS A 46 10.60 -0.14 2.46
C LYS A 46 10.09 0.08 3.88
N ALA A 47 10.11 1.33 4.34
CA ALA A 47 9.60 1.69 5.66
C ALA A 47 8.09 1.45 5.75
N LEU A 48 7.33 1.89 4.73
CA LEU A 48 5.90 1.66 4.64
C LEU A 48 5.55 0.16 4.54
N ALA A 49 6.34 -0.63 3.78
CA ALA A 49 6.16 -2.07 3.71
C ALA A 49 6.36 -2.75 5.07
N VAL A 50 7.36 -2.34 5.85
CA VAL A 50 7.57 -2.88 7.21
C VAL A 50 6.36 -2.61 8.10
N LEU A 51 5.82 -1.39 8.06
CA LEU A 51 4.62 -1.02 8.81
C LEU A 51 3.41 -1.88 8.38
N MET A 52 3.25 -2.13 7.08
CA MET A 52 2.11 -2.87 6.55
C MET A 52 2.26 -4.40 6.61
N GLN A 53 3.46 -4.94 6.91
CA GLN A 53 3.78 -6.37 6.71
C GLN A 53 2.85 -7.31 7.48
N ASN A 54 2.57 -7.01 8.75
CA ASN A 54 1.75 -7.89 9.58
C ASN A 54 0.33 -8.02 9.00
N LYS A 55 -0.27 -6.88 8.63
CA LYS A 55 -1.60 -6.88 8.03
C LYS A 55 -1.60 -7.52 6.63
N PHE A 56 -0.56 -7.26 5.85
CA PHE A 56 -0.37 -7.88 4.55
C PHE A 56 -0.33 -9.41 4.65
N LYS A 57 0.32 -9.98 5.67
CA LYS A 57 0.37 -11.44 5.88
C LYS A 57 -0.97 -12.06 6.27
N GLU A 58 -1.82 -11.31 6.98
CA GLU A 58 -3.18 -11.77 7.30
C GLU A 58 -4.05 -11.87 6.04
N THR A 59 -3.86 -10.93 5.10
CA THR A 59 -4.68 -10.83 3.88
C THR A 59 -4.12 -11.64 2.71
N CYS A 60 -2.79 -11.73 2.58
CA CYS A 60 -2.12 -12.41 1.47
C CYS A 60 -2.03 -13.92 1.70
N ARG A 61 -3.05 -14.65 1.26
CA ARG A 61 -3.13 -16.12 1.31
C ARG A 61 -2.37 -16.78 0.16
N GLU A 62 -2.13 -18.08 0.27
CA GLU A 62 -1.56 -18.87 -0.81
C GLU A 62 -2.44 -18.79 -2.08
N GLY A 63 -1.80 -18.63 -3.24
CA GLY A 63 -2.50 -18.53 -4.53
C GLY A 63 -2.98 -17.13 -4.92
N VAL A 64 -2.76 -16.11 -4.09
CA VAL A 64 -3.11 -14.71 -4.42
C VAL A 64 -2.03 -14.08 -5.32
N LEU A 65 -2.48 -13.29 -6.31
CA LEU A 65 -1.64 -12.41 -7.13
C LEU A 65 -1.77 -10.98 -6.61
N VAL A 66 -0.64 -10.37 -6.26
CA VAL A 66 -0.60 -8.98 -5.81
C VAL A 66 -0.37 -8.06 -7.00
N LEU A 67 -1.27 -7.10 -7.20
CA LEU A 67 -1.20 -6.11 -8.27
C LEU A 67 -1.13 -4.70 -7.67
N PRO A 68 -0.10 -3.90 -7.99
CA PRO A 68 -0.12 -2.49 -7.66
C PRO A 68 -1.15 -1.78 -8.54
N VAL A 69 -1.71 -0.69 -8.02
CA VAL A 69 -2.57 0.16 -8.83
C VAL A 69 -1.72 0.75 -9.98
N PRO A 70 -2.16 0.59 -11.24
CA PRO A 70 -1.40 1.08 -12.38
C PRO A 70 -1.36 2.61 -12.37
N MET A 71 -0.20 3.16 -12.74
CA MET A 71 -0.05 4.60 -12.95
C MET A 71 -0.04 4.91 -14.45
N HIS A 72 -0.73 5.99 -14.84
CA HIS A 72 -0.75 6.43 -16.23
C HIS A 72 0.67 6.68 -16.77
N ARG A 73 0.96 6.22 -17.99
CA ARG A 73 2.32 6.24 -18.60
C ARG A 73 2.97 7.62 -18.56
N ALA A 74 2.23 8.68 -18.91
CA ALA A 74 2.75 10.05 -18.87
C ALA A 74 3.14 10.51 -17.43
N ARG A 75 2.41 10.05 -16.41
CA ARG A 75 2.76 10.33 -15.00
C ARG A 75 3.98 9.51 -14.57
N LEU A 76 4.08 8.26 -15.02
CA LEU A 76 5.25 7.42 -14.77
C LEU A 76 6.51 8.00 -15.38
N GLN A 77 6.45 8.53 -16.60
CA GLN A 77 7.58 9.21 -17.23
C GLN A 77 8.00 10.47 -16.46
N LYS A 78 7.05 11.23 -15.90
CA LYS A 78 7.36 12.44 -15.12
C LYS A 78 7.97 12.11 -13.75
N ARG A 79 7.44 11.08 -13.07
CA ARG A 79 7.76 10.75 -11.67
C ARG A 79 8.72 9.58 -11.52
N MET A 80 9.15 8.98 -12.63
CA MET A 80 10.11 7.87 -12.78
C MET A 80 9.74 6.53 -12.11
N PHE A 81 8.83 6.50 -11.15
CA PHE A 81 8.43 5.27 -10.44
C PHE A 81 6.94 5.26 -10.06
N ASN A 82 6.38 4.06 -9.94
CA ASN A 82 5.04 3.81 -9.42
C ASN A 82 5.11 3.51 -7.92
N GLN A 83 4.57 4.41 -7.08
CA GLN A 83 4.61 4.29 -5.62
C GLN A 83 4.05 2.95 -5.14
N SER A 84 2.89 2.52 -5.66
CA SER A 84 2.33 1.23 -5.26
C SER A 84 3.19 0.06 -5.73
N ALA A 85 3.80 0.15 -6.90
CA ALA A 85 4.73 -0.89 -7.37
C ALA A 85 5.96 -1.01 -6.46
N GLU A 86 6.53 0.11 -6.01
CA GLU A 86 7.66 0.10 -5.07
C GLU A 86 7.27 -0.50 -3.70
N ILE A 87 6.06 -0.22 -3.21
CA ILE A 87 5.56 -0.85 -1.97
C ILE A 87 5.35 -2.36 -2.18
N VAL A 88 4.73 -2.78 -3.28
CA VAL A 88 4.50 -4.20 -3.60
C VAL A 88 5.84 -4.95 -3.69
N LYS A 89 6.83 -4.40 -4.39
CA LYS A 89 8.20 -4.96 -4.43
C LYS A 89 8.77 -5.15 -3.03
N ALA A 90 8.62 -4.15 -2.17
CA ALA A 90 9.15 -4.19 -0.80
C ALA A 90 8.39 -5.14 0.13
N LEU A 91 7.07 -5.27 -0.02
CA LEU A 91 6.23 -6.22 0.74
C LEU A 91 6.54 -7.67 0.35
N CYS A 92 6.64 -7.93 -0.96
CA CYS A 92 6.84 -9.26 -1.50
C CYS A 92 8.32 -9.70 -1.53
N CYS A 93 9.29 -8.84 -1.14
CA CYS A 93 10.70 -9.27 -1.17
C CYS A 93 11.04 -10.29 -0.07
N ARG A 94 10.25 -10.32 1.02
CA ARG A 94 10.48 -11.20 2.18
C ARG A 94 9.66 -12.49 2.13
N ASP A 95 8.56 -12.48 1.39
CA ASP A 95 7.59 -13.59 1.34
C ASP A 95 7.54 -14.11 -0.12
N LYS A 96 7.39 -15.44 -0.33
CA LYS A 96 7.33 -16.05 -1.69
C LYS A 96 5.97 -15.80 -2.38
N VAL A 97 5.53 -14.54 -2.40
CA VAL A 97 4.25 -14.11 -2.95
C VAL A 97 4.45 -13.74 -4.43
N ARG A 98 3.49 -14.14 -5.27
CA ARG A 98 3.48 -13.76 -6.69
C ARG A 98 2.94 -12.33 -6.82
N TYR A 99 3.62 -11.51 -7.60
CA TYR A 99 3.20 -10.15 -7.92
C TYR A 99 3.53 -9.80 -9.37
N ASP A 100 2.81 -8.84 -9.93
CA ASP A 100 3.01 -8.26 -11.28
C ASP A 100 3.00 -6.74 -11.16
N LEU A 101 3.79 -5.99 -11.95
CA LEU A 101 4.13 -4.57 -11.71
C LEU A 101 3.77 -3.61 -12.84
#